data_AF-A0A3D5NTQ8-F1
#
_entry.id   AF-A0A3D5NTQ8-F1
#
_cell.length_a   1.000
_cell.length_b   1.000
_cell.length_c   1.000
_cell.angle_alpha   90.00
_cell.angle_beta   90.00
_cell.angle_gamma   90.00
#
_symmetry.space_group_name_H-M   'P 1'
#
loop_
_entity.id
_entity.type
_entity.pdbx_description
1 polymer ?
#
loop_
_entity_poly.entity_id
_entity_poly.type
_entity_poly.pdbx_seq_one_letter_code
_entity_poly.pdbx_strand_id
1 'polypeptide(L)'
;MRNTRAEELNREETLTKIELSAEVIWTGVPDGESVPDTTITLMSGEVVVESIEVTDGSTLVKFTPVDELDAEGNVILYSVDQEPLENYKTVIREFVIENTFIPPVVEEPTEVGSKSIVEEPKTEEPKTEE
;
A
#
# COMPACT_ATOMS: atom_id res chain seq x y z
N MET A 1 48.34 -42.69 -22.38
CA MET A 1 48.49 -41.22 -22.22
C MET A 1 47.12 -40.64 -21.92
N ARG A 2 47.12 -39.55 -21.16
CA ARG A 2 46.00 -38.87 -20.48
C ARG A 2 44.73 -38.77 -21.31
N ASN A 3 43.59 -39.09 -20.71
CA ASN A 3 42.38 -38.32 -20.92
C ASN A 3 41.76 -38.01 -19.55
N THR A 4 42.37 -37.05 -18.87
CA THR A 4 41.74 -36.32 -17.78
C THR A 4 40.82 -35.29 -18.41
N ARG A 5 39.67 -35.03 -17.77
CA ARG A 5 38.78 -33.86 -17.98
C ARG A 5 37.49 -34.10 -18.76
N ALA A 6 36.62 -34.91 -18.17
CA ALA A 6 35.17 -34.73 -18.32
C ALA A 6 34.43 -35.26 -17.08
N GLU A 7 34.96 -35.01 -15.89
CA GLU A 7 34.09 -34.79 -14.72
C GLU A 7 33.83 -33.30 -14.69
N GLU A 8 33.12 -32.83 -15.72
CA GLU A 8 32.38 -31.58 -15.64
C GLU A 8 31.25 -31.88 -14.66
N LEU A 9 31.62 -31.82 -13.38
CA LEU A 9 30.75 -31.94 -12.25
C LEU A 9 29.52 -31.11 -12.58
N ASN A 10 28.41 -31.81 -12.80
CA ASN A 10 27.09 -31.35 -12.45
C ASN A 10 27.11 -31.07 -10.94
N ARG A 11 27.85 -30.03 -10.55
CA ARG A 11 27.75 -29.40 -9.26
C ARG A 11 26.46 -28.64 -9.37
N GLU A 12 25.36 -29.35 -9.17
CA GLU A 12 24.15 -28.74 -8.65
C GLU A 12 24.59 -28.10 -7.34
N GLU A 13 25.03 -26.85 -7.41
CA GLU A 13 25.07 -26.00 -6.24
C GLU A 13 23.63 -26.04 -5.73
N THR A 14 23.41 -26.77 -4.64
CA THR A 14 22.11 -26.86 -4.01
C THR A 14 21.86 -25.49 -3.39
N LEU A 15 21.43 -24.54 -4.23
CA LEU A 15 21.00 -23.21 -3.81
C LEU A 15 19.97 -23.43 -2.71
N THR A 16 20.32 -22.99 -1.51
CA THR A 16 19.41 -23.08 -0.38
C THR A 16 18.40 -21.98 -0.58
N LYS A 17 17.13 -22.38 -0.75
CA LYS A 17 16.02 -21.46 -0.88
C LYS A 17 15.39 -21.19 0.48
N ILE A 18 14.97 -19.96 0.69
CA ILE A 18 14.24 -19.51 1.87
C ILE A 18 12.81 -19.12 1.50
N GLU A 19 11.90 -19.33 2.45
CA GLU A 19 10.50 -18.92 2.34
C GLU A 19 10.34 -17.59 3.09
N LEU A 20 9.84 -16.57 2.40
CA LEU A 20 9.59 -15.25 2.96
C LEU A 20 8.09 -14.93 2.92
N SER A 21 7.62 -14.24 3.95
CA SER A 21 6.25 -13.73 4.02
C SER A 21 6.22 -12.37 4.68
N ALA A 22 5.33 -11.50 4.22
CA ALA A 22 5.05 -10.22 4.86
C ALA A 22 3.71 -10.25 5.60
N GLU A 23 3.71 -9.72 6.82
CA GLU A 23 2.49 -9.47 7.60
C GLU A 23 1.97 -8.06 7.29
N VAL A 24 0.68 -7.95 7.03
CA VAL A 24 0.00 -6.69 6.73
C VAL A 24 -1.04 -6.42 7.80
N ILE A 25 -0.94 -5.26 8.45
CA ILE A 25 -1.79 -4.85 9.55
C ILE A 25 -2.61 -3.63 9.09
N TRP A 26 -3.93 -3.78 9.06
CA TRP A 26 -4.86 -2.72 8.71
C TRP A 26 -5.51 -2.17 9.99
N THR A 27 -5.32 -0.89 10.28
CA THR A 27 -5.80 -0.24 11.51
C THR A 27 -6.64 0.98 11.20
N GLY A 28 -7.72 1.17 11.97
CA GLY A 28 -8.56 2.37 11.90
C GLY A 28 -9.55 2.36 10.74
N VAL A 29 -9.70 1.25 10.02
CA VAL A 29 -10.69 1.08 8.96
C VAL A 29 -12.11 1.15 9.57
N PRO A 30 -12.94 2.12 9.18
CA PRO A 30 -14.32 2.24 9.63
C PRO A 30 -15.19 1.03 9.26
N ASP A 31 -16.22 0.77 10.07
CA ASP A 31 -17.21 -0.25 9.77
C ASP A 31 -17.91 0.05 8.43
N GLY A 32 -17.87 -0.92 7.52
CA GLY A 32 -18.48 -0.82 6.19
C GLY A 32 -17.60 -0.18 5.12
N GLU A 33 -16.36 0.21 5.44
CA GLU A 33 -15.36 0.61 4.45
C GLU A 33 -14.53 -0.60 4.00
N SER A 34 -14.22 -0.67 2.70
CA SER A 34 -13.35 -1.70 2.15
C SER A 34 -11.89 -1.26 2.24
N VAL A 35 -11.00 -2.21 2.56
CA VAL A 35 -9.57 -2.00 2.39
C VAL A 35 -9.26 -1.94 0.89
N PRO A 36 -8.46 -0.96 0.42
CA PRO A 36 -8.10 -0.87 -0.99
C PRO A 36 -7.19 -2.03 -1.42
N ASP A 37 -7.28 -2.39 -2.70
CA ASP A 37 -6.30 -3.27 -3.31
C ASP A 37 -4.92 -2.59 -3.33
N THR A 38 -3.86 -3.37 -3.19
CA THR A 38 -2.48 -2.87 -3.13
C THR A 38 -1.50 -3.86 -3.74
N THR A 39 -0.35 -3.37 -4.18
CA THR A 39 0.78 -4.23 -4.56
C THR A 39 1.82 -4.23 -3.44
N ILE A 40 2.28 -5.41 -3.03
CA ILE A 40 3.43 -5.59 -2.15
C ILE A 40 4.56 -6.23 -2.95
N THR A 41 5.74 -5.62 -2.88
CA THR A 41 6.91 -6.00 -3.68
C THR A 41 8.03 -6.49 -2.78
N LEU A 42 8.58 -7.67 -3.11
CA LEU A 42 9.83 -8.19 -2.54
C LEU A 42 11.01 -7.63 -3.33
N MET A 43 11.98 -7.07 -2.61
CA MET A 43 13.15 -6.41 -3.16
C MET A 43 14.44 -7.07 -2.67
N SER A 44 15.44 -7.16 -3.55
CA SER A 44 16.84 -7.44 -3.20
C SER A 44 17.65 -6.19 -3.51
N GLY A 45 17.91 -5.38 -2.49
CA GLY A 45 18.40 -4.01 -2.69
C GLY A 45 17.40 -3.18 -3.52
N GLU A 46 17.81 -2.72 -4.71
CA GLU A 46 16.97 -1.95 -5.63
C GLU A 46 16.28 -2.81 -6.70
N VAL A 47 16.50 -4.13 -6.69
CA VAL A 47 15.95 -5.05 -7.69
C VAL A 47 14.63 -5.63 -7.20
N VAL A 48 13.58 -5.46 -8.02
CA VAL A 48 12.30 -6.15 -7.83
C VAL A 48 12.48 -7.63 -8.09
N VAL A 49 12.17 -8.45 -7.09
CA VAL A 49 12.24 -9.91 -7.14
C VAL A 49 10.88 -10.49 -7.49
N GLU A 50 9.84 -10.01 -6.81
CA GLU A 50 8.45 -10.45 -7.01
C GLU A 50 7.48 -9.34 -6.56
N SER A 51 6.35 -9.22 -7.24
CA SER A 51 5.25 -8.32 -6.85
C SER A 51 3.97 -9.13 -6.76
N ILE A 52 3.22 -8.93 -5.67
CA ILE A 52 1.96 -9.63 -5.41
C ILE A 52 0.86 -8.59 -5.22
N GLU A 53 -0.19 -8.70 -6.03
CA GLU A 53 -1.44 -7.96 -5.80
C GLU A 53 -2.17 -8.56 -4.60
N VAL A 54 -2.55 -7.68 -3.68
CA VAL A 54 -3.26 -7.99 -2.46
C VAL A 54 -4.63 -7.33 -2.53
N THR A 55 -5.67 -8.16 -2.46
CA THR A 55 -7.06 -7.72 -2.44
C THR A 55 -7.72 -8.05 -1.11
N ASP A 56 -8.89 -7.45 -0.89
CA ASP A 56 -9.81 -7.78 0.22
C ASP A 56 -9.19 -7.69 1.62
N GLY A 57 -8.19 -6.82 1.81
CA GLY A 57 -7.55 -6.59 3.11
C GLY A 57 -6.78 -7.80 3.66
N SER A 58 -6.22 -8.63 2.78
CA SER A 58 -5.38 -9.75 3.21
C SER A 58 -4.26 -9.29 4.17
N THR A 59 -4.01 -10.11 5.20
CA THR A 59 -3.06 -9.78 6.28
C THR A 59 -1.74 -10.54 6.21
N LEU A 60 -1.60 -11.44 5.24
CA LEU A 60 -0.39 -12.23 5.04
C LEU A 60 -0.11 -12.41 3.55
N VAL A 61 1.07 -12.00 3.11
CA VAL A 61 1.57 -12.17 1.75
C VAL A 61 2.69 -13.18 1.79
N LYS A 62 2.61 -14.21 0.94
CA LYS A 62 3.66 -15.24 0.82
C LYS A 62 4.33 -15.11 -0.52
N PHE A 63 5.65 -14.97 -0.52
CA PHE A 63 6.45 -14.92 -1.73
C PHE A 63 6.84 -16.33 -2.17
N THR A 64 7.21 -16.46 -3.44
CA THR A 64 7.85 -17.68 -3.93
C THR A 64 9.20 -17.90 -3.24
N PRO A 65 9.64 -19.15 -3.03
CA PRO A 65 10.93 -19.42 -2.41
C PRO A 65 12.09 -18.85 -3.23
N VAL A 66 12.86 -17.96 -2.59
CA VAL A 66 13.99 -17.22 -3.18
C VAL A 66 15.32 -17.77 -2.68
N ASP A 67 16.41 -17.50 -3.39
CA ASP A 67 17.74 -17.96 -3.00
C ASP A 67 18.24 -17.21 -1.75
N GLU A 68 18.91 -17.91 -0.83
CA GLU A 68 19.51 -17.28 0.37
C GLU A 68 20.80 -16.51 0.04
N LEU A 69 21.52 -17.00 -0.96
CA LEU A 69 22.83 -16.50 -1.36
C LEU A 69 22.80 -16.03 -2.82
N ASP A 70 23.55 -14.97 -3.11
CA ASP A 70 23.79 -14.52 -4.47
C ASP A 70 24.77 -15.47 -5.22
N ALA A 71 25.02 -15.17 -6.49
CA ALA A 71 25.94 -15.97 -7.32
C ALA A 71 27.40 -15.95 -6.84
N GLU A 72 27.77 -15.03 -5.95
CA GLU A 72 29.09 -14.91 -5.33
C GLU A 72 29.15 -15.62 -3.96
N GLY A 73 28.02 -16.14 -3.48
CA GLY A 73 27.89 -16.81 -2.19
C GLY A 73 27.66 -15.87 -1.00
N ASN A 74 27.28 -14.61 -1.22
CA ASN A 74 26.95 -13.67 -0.16
C ASN A 74 25.45 -13.74 0.20
N VAL A 75 25.13 -13.51 1.47
CA VAL A 75 23.73 -13.47 1.94
C VAL A 75 22.97 -12.32 1.28
N ILE A 76 21.82 -12.64 0.70
CA ILE A 76 20.93 -11.65 0.11
C ILE A 76 20.09 -11.02 1.22
N LEU A 77 20.12 -9.69 1.31
CA LEU A 77 19.24 -8.93 2.19
C LEU A 77 17.97 -8.55 1.44
N TYR A 78 16.87 -9.21 1.80
CA TYR A 78 15.56 -8.91 1.26
C TYR A 78 14.81 -7.86 2.10
N SER A 79 14.02 -7.04 1.43
CA SER A 79 13.07 -6.11 2.04
C SER A 79 11.75 -6.14 1.28
N VAL A 80 10.69 -5.61 1.89
CA VAL A 80 9.44 -5.36 1.17
C VAL A 80 9.18 -3.88 0.99
N ASP A 81 8.45 -3.56 -0.06
CA ASP A 81 7.91 -2.24 -0.32
C ASP A 81 6.42 -2.34 -0.66
N GLN A 82 5.70 -1.24 -0.48
CA GLN A 82 4.28 -1.13 -0.80
C GLN A 82 4.03 0.21 -1.48
N GLU A 83 3.26 0.19 -2.56
CA GLU A 83 2.82 1.43 -3.20
C GLU A 83 1.97 2.29 -2.25
N PRO A 84 2.12 3.63 -2.28
CA PRO A 84 1.33 4.51 -1.45
C PRO A 84 -0.18 4.34 -1.68
N LEU A 85 -0.93 4.25 -0.59
CA LEU A 85 -2.38 4.12 -0.61
C LEU A 85 -3.05 5.46 -0.25
N GLU A 86 -4.10 5.80 -0.99
CA GLU A 86 -4.93 6.97 -0.69
C GLU A 86 -5.61 6.81 0.68
N ASN A 87 -5.59 7.87 1.51
CA ASN A 87 -6.17 7.86 2.86
C ASN A 87 -5.54 6.83 3.81
N TYR A 88 -4.32 6.35 3.53
CA TYR A 88 -3.55 5.54 4.46
C TYR A 88 -2.17 6.12 4.70
N LYS A 89 -1.68 5.93 5.93
CA LYS A 89 -0.26 6.04 6.25
C LYS A 89 0.32 4.64 6.40
N THR A 90 1.35 4.37 5.61
CA THR A 90 2.08 3.10 5.62
C THR A 90 3.39 3.26 6.39
N VAL A 91 3.70 2.28 7.24
CA VAL A 91 4.99 2.13 7.91
C VAL A 91 5.47 0.70 7.71
N ILE A 92 6.64 0.54 7.11
CA ILE A 92 7.26 -0.78 6.87
C ILE A 92 8.40 -0.99 7.86
N ARG A 93 8.40 -2.14 8.54
CA ARG A 93 9.46 -2.61 9.43
C ARG A 93 9.83 -4.03 9.06
N GLU A 94 10.94 -4.20 8.38
CA GLU A 94 11.38 -5.50 7.83
C GLU A 94 10.28 -6.09 6.93
N PHE A 95 9.58 -7.13 7.38
CA PHE A 95 8.48 -7.80 6.68
C PHE A 95 7.11 -7.53 7.31
N VAL A 96 6.99 -6.50 8.15
CA VAL A 96 5.72 -6.06 8.74
C VAL A 96 5.33 -4.72 8.14
N ILE A 97 4.11 -4.66 7.60
CA ILE A 97 3.54 -3.49 6.93
C ILE A 97 2.34 -3.01 7.75
N GLU A 98 2.45 -1.84 8.37
CA GLU A 98 1.41 -1.20 9.17
C GLU A 98 0.69 -0.12 8.35
N ASN A 99 -0.56 -0.37 7.96
CA ASN A 99 -1.43 0.56 7.25
C ASN A 99 -2.46 1.16 8.22
N THR A 100 -2.38 2.47 8.43
CA THR A 100 -3.32 3.22 9.29
C THR A 100 -4.20 4.11 8.43
N PHE A 101 -5.53 3.91 8.50
CA PHE A 101 -6.49 4.77 7.83
C PHE A 101 -6.44 6.20 8.39
N ILE A 102 -6.40 7.18 7.49
CA ILE A 102 -6.44 8.61 7.79
C ILE A 102 -7.68 9.17 7.12
N PRO A 103 -8.71 9.56 7.89
CA PRO A 103 -9.93 10.10 7.30
C PRO A 103 -9.61 11.39 6.53
N PRO A 104 -10.25 11.61 5.36
CA PRO A 104 -10.11 12.86 4.64
C PRO A 104 -10.60 14.02 5.52
N VAL A 105 -9.84 15.11 5.55
CA VAL A 105 -10.28 16.33 6.21
C VAL A 105 -11.38 16.94 5.37
N VAL A 106 -12.62 16.79 5.79
CA VAL A 106 -13.74 17.55 5.24
C VAL A 106 -13.60 18.97 5.77
N GLU A 107 -13.13 19.90 4.92
CA GLU A 107 -13.26 21.32 5.24
C GLU A 107 -14.75 21.64 5.28
N GLU A 108 -15.32 21.70 6.49
CA GLU A 108 -16.69 22.18 6.66
C GLU A 108 -16.79 23.57 6.02
N PRO A 109 -17.78 23.84 5.15
CA PRO A 109 -18.00 25.18 4.69
C PRO A 109 -18.30 26.03 5.91
N THR A 110 -17.37 26.92 6.28
CA THR A 110 -17.61 27.90 7.33
C THR A 110 -18.87 28.67 6.93
N GLU A 111 -19.97 28.42 7.63
CA GLU A 111 -21.21 29.18 7.51
C GLU A 111 -20.89 30.61 7.94
N VAL A 112 -20.46 31.44 6.97
CA VAL A 112 -20.39 32.90 7.16
C VAL A 112 -21.83 33.33 7.37
N GLY A 113 -22.14 33.61 8.64
CA GLY A 113 -23.45 34.00 9.11
C GLY A 113 -24.07 35.07 8.22
N SER A 114 -25.19 34.71 7.60
CA SER A 114 -26.19 35.66 7.09
C SER A 114 -27.44 35.54 7.96
N LYS A 115 -27.31 36.01 9.21
CA LYS A 115 -28.45 36.46 10.02
C LYS A 115 -28.43 37.99 10.03
N SER A 116 -29.61 38.58 9.77
CA SER A 116 -29.97 40.02 9.70
C SER A 116 -30.24 40.45 8.25
N ILE A 117 -31.42 40.92 7.80
CA ILE A 117 -32.61 41.45 8.49
C ILE A 117 -33.87 41.02 7.71
N VAL A 118 -34.92 40.64 8.44
CA VAL A 118 -36.32 40.62 7.98
C VAL A 118 -36.82 42.06 8.01
N GLU A 119 -36.96 42.72 6.86
CA GLU A 119 -37.74 43.96 6.75
C GLU A 119 -38.97 43.74 5.84
N GLU A 120 -40.12 43.82 6.51
CA GLU A 120 -41.50 44.13 6.12
C GLU A 120 -41.99 43.98 4.65
N PRO A 121 -43.16 43.33 4.43
CA PRO A 121 -43.90 43.50 3.20
C PRO A 121 -44.75 44.79 3.25
N LYS A 122 -44.44 45.78 2.40
CA LYS A 122 -45.39 46.82 2.00
C LYS A 122 -45.24 47.14 0.51
N THR A 123 -46.18 46.63 -0.28
CA THR A 123 -46.46 47.11 -1.65
C THR A 123 -47.98 47.05 -1.80
N GLU A 124 -48.61 48.20 -1.58
CA GLU A 124 -49.37 49.01 -2.56
C GLU A 124 -50.87 48.71 -2.61
N GLU A 125 -51.68 49.72 -2.27
CA GLU A 125 -53.05 49.93 -2.76
C GLU A 125 -53.19 51.45 -3.08
N PRO A 126 -54.19 51.93 -3.84
CA PRO A 126 -54.44 51.73 -5.27
C PRO A 126 -54.52 53.08 -6.05
N LYS A 127 -54.72 52.98 -7.38
CA LYS A 127 -54.84 54.04 -8.41
C LYS A 127 -55.81 55.21 -8.11
N THR A 128 -55.47 56.42 -8.61
CA THR A 128 -56.42 57.44 -9.18
C THR A 128 -55.58 58.39 -10.06
N GLU A 129 -55.68 58.34 -11.39
CA GLU A 129 -56.58 59.10 -12.30
C GLU A 129 -56.18 60.57 -12.50
N GLU A 130 -55.74 60.89 -13.74
CA GLU A 130 -56.12 62.10 -14.49
C GLU A 130 -56.20 61.73 -15.99
#